data_AF-A0A3E1QCX8-F1
#
_entry.id   AF-A0A3E1QCX8-F1
#
_cell.length_a   1.000
_cell.length_b   1.000
_cell.length_c   1.000
_cell.angle_alpha   90.00
_cell.angle_beta   90.00
_cell.angle_gamma   90.00
#
_symmetry.space_group_name_H-M   'P 1'
#
loop_
_entity.id
_entity.type
_entity.pdbx_description
1 polymer ?
#
loop_
_entity_poly.entity_id
_entity_poly.type
_entity_poly.pdbx_seq_one_letter_code
_entity_poly.pdbx_strand_id
1 'polypeptide(L)'
;MLGKQAEVCFEFLLKHSKRYQLHAANIQIQGETQTLGELDYLVFDSKTNKTLHIELACKFYLFDDSLGPKYTAKWIGPNRKDTLQEKLDKVKEKQFPLLYASETAVALKELQLNIAEIEQQVCIKSFLFLPKYFNKEQLPEYYQECVVGTYLPFSEFDTEESSDAQFAIPDKKQWLLSPESLTDWFSFSEAKERVSSLIAKKKSPLVYKKQKGIVEKFFVVWW
;
A
#
# COMPACT_ATOMS: atom_id res chain seq x y z
N MET A 1 5.19 -11.67 1.82
CA MET A 1 5.26 -10.42 1.02
C MET A 1 4.38 -9.37 1.71
N LEU A 2 4.63 -8.07 1.50
CA LEU A 2 3.88 -7.01 2.21
C LEU A 2 2.37 -7.04 1.92
N GLY A 3 1.96 -7.32 0.67
CA GLY A 3 0.55 -7.52 0.32
C GLY A 3 -0.11 -8.60 1.17
N LYS A 4 0.52 -9.77 1.28
CA LYS A 4 0.00 -10.87 2.10
C LYS A 4 -0.10 -10.54 3.59
N GLN A 5 0.81 -9.73 4.13
CA GLN A 5 0.70 -9.26 5.52
C GLN A 5 -0.52 -8.36 5.70
N ALA A 6 -0.75 -7.43 4.76
CA ALA A 6 -1.92 -6.56 4.78
C ALA A 6 -3.23 -7.36 4.66
N GLU A 7 -3.28 -8.38 3.79
CA GLU A 7 -4.41 -9.30 3.70
C GLU A 7 -4.69 -10.02 5.02
N VAL A 8 -3.66 -10.61 5.65
CA VAL A 8 -3.82 -11.28 6.96
C VAL A 8 -4.37 -10.32 8.01
N CYS A 9 -3.85 -9.09 8.08
CA CYS A 9 -4.36 -8.08 9.01
C CYS A 9 -5.81 -7.68 8.68
N PHE A 10 -6.14 -7.48 7.41
CA PHE A 10 -7.47 -7.06 6.98
C PHE A 10 -8.51 -8.16 7.24
N GLU A 11 -8.20 -9.41 6.90
CA GLU A 11 -9.05 -10.57 7.19
C GLU A 11 -9.28 -10.72 8.70
N PHE A 12 -8.23 -10.54 9.51
CA PHE A 12 -8.36 -10.53 10.96
C PHE A 12 -9.34 -9.45 11.43
N LEU A 13 -9.23 -8.22 10.91
CA LEU A 13 -10.15 -7.13 11.24
C LEU A 13 -11.59 -7.42 10.83
N LEU A 14 -11.80 -8.03 9.65
CA LEU A 14 -13.13 -8.43 9.18
C LEU A 14 -13.74 -9.49 10.11
N LYS A 15 -12.97 -10.53 10.47
CA LYS A 15 -13.43 -11.61 11.36
C LYS A 15 -13.82 -11.14 12.77
N HIS A 16 -13.21 -10.05 13.25
CA HIS A 16 -13.49 -9.48 14.58
C HIS A 16 -14.39 -8.24 14.53
N SER A 17 -14.93 -7.90 13.36
CA SER A 17 -15.82 -6.76 13.22
C SER A 17 -17.21 -7.09 13.76
N LYS A 18 -17.83 -6.12 14.46
CA LYS A 18 -19.27 -6.20 14.80
C LYS A 18 -20.17 -5.78 13.64
N ARG A 19 -19.61 -5.11 12.63
CA ARG A 19 -20.34 -4.59 11.47
C ARG A 19 -20.23 -5.52 10.26
N TYR A 20 -19.02 -6.00 9.99
CA TYR A 20 -18.76 -6.82 8.81
C TYR A 20 -18.74 -8.30 9.18
N GLN A 21 -19.44 -9.11 8.41
CA GLN A 21 -19.38 -10.56 8.51
C GLN A 21 -18.67 -11.10 7.26
N LEU A 22 -17.56 -11.80 7.45
CA LEU A 22 -16.82 -12.41 6.35
C LEU A 22 -17.56 -13.64 5.81
N HIS A 23 -17.92 -13.64 4.54
CA HIS A 23 -18.43 -14.83 3.85
C HIS A 23 -17.29 -15.69 3.32
N ALA A 24 -16.36 -15.07 2.60
CA ALA A 24 -15.22 -15.75 2.00
C ALA A 24 -14.07 -14.76 1.74
N ALA A 25 -12.84 -15.28 1.69
CA ALA A 25 -11.63 -14.54 1.41
C ALA A 25 -10.76 -15.33 0.41
N ASN A 26 -10.01 -14.62 -0.42
CA ASN A 26 -9.06 -15.16 -1.41
C ASN A 26 -9.71 -16.23 -2.31
N ILE A 27 -10.87 -15.91 -2.90
CA ILE A 27 -11.67 -16.85 -3.70
C ILE A 27 -11.04 -16.98 -5.07
N GLN A 28 -10.39 -18.12 -5.33
CA GLN A 28 -9.79 -18.37 -6.64
C GLN A 28 -10.84 -18.67 -7.69
N ILE A 29 -10.78 -17.95 -8.81
CA ILE A 29 -11.65 -18.16 -9.96
C ILE A 29 -10.90 -19.02 -10.97
N GLN A 30 -11.30 -20.29 -11.05
CA GLN A 30 -10.67 -21.27 -11.92
C GLN A 30 -11.39 -21.33 -13.28
N GLY A 31 -10.65 -21.08 -14.35
CA GLY A 31 -11.09 -21.40 -15.72
C GLY A 31 -10.77 -22.86 -16.05
N GLU A 32 -11.14 -23.29 -17.26
CA GLU A 32 -10.98 -24.69 -17.69
C GLU A 32 -9.52 -25.18 -17.65
N THR A 33 -8.56 -24.29 -17.94
CA THR A 33 -7.13 -24.65 -18.08
C THR A 33 -6.20 -23.87 -17.17
N GLN A 34 -6.67 -22.78 -16.56
CA GLN A 34 -5.86 -21.92 -15.70
C GLN A 34 -6.73 -21.11 -14.72
N THR A 35 -6.13 -20.62 -13.65
CA THR A 35 -6.75 -19.63 -12.77
C THR A 35 -6.89 -18.29 -13.51
N LEU A 36 -8.11 -17.76 -13.58
CA LEU A 36 -8.42 -16.48 -14.22
C LEU A 36 -8.09 -15.29 -13.32
N GLY A 37 -8.23 -15.48 -12.01
CA GLY A 37 -7.95 -14.48 -11.00
C GLY A 37 -8.43 -14.91 -9.61
N GLU A 38 -8.53 -13.93 -8.73
CA GLU A 38 -8.96 -14.12 -7.34
C GLU A 38 -9.84 -12.92 -6.95
N LEU A 39 -10.90 -13.18 -6.18
CA LEU A 39 -11.66 -12.16 -5.46
C LEU A 39 -11.14 -12.09 -4.03
N ASP A 40 -10.71 -10.91 -3.60
CA ASP A 40 -10.04 -10.76 -2.31
C ASP A 40 -10.99 -11.06 -1.14
N TYR A 41 -12.15 -10.41 -1.05
CA TYR A 41 -13.12 -10.62 0.04
C TYR A 41 -14.58 -10.47 -0.40
N LEU A 42 -15.44 -11.36 0.07
CA LEU A 42 -16.89 -11.21 0.10
C LEU A 42 -17.35 -11.04 1.54
N VAL A 43 -18.02 -9.93 1.85
CA VAL A 43 -18.44 -9.60 3.22
C VAL A 43 -19.87 -9.08 3.24
N PHE A 44 -20.60 -9.32 4.32
CA PHE A 44 -21.88 -8.66 4.57
C PHE A 44 -21.67 -7.47 5.51
N ASP A 45 -22.22 -6.31 5.14
CA ASP A 45 -22.22 -5.10 5.95
C ASP A 45 -23.59 -4.95 6.65
N SER A 46 -23.63 -5.22 7.95
CA SER A 46 -24.86 -5.15 8.74
C SER A 46 -25.42 -3.73 8.88
N LYS A 47 -24.61 -2.69 8.64
CA LYS A 47 -25.07 -1.30 8.72
C LYS A 47 -25.88 -0.90 7.47
N THR A 48 -25.45 -1.36 6.30
CA THR A 48 -26.12 -1.04 5.02
C THR A 48 -27.02 -2.15 4.52
N ASN A 49 -26.97 -3.34 5.15
CA ASN A 49 -27.67 -4.55 4.74
C ASN A 49 -27.31 -4.94 3.29
N LYS A 50 -26.01 -4.92 2.98
CA LYS A 50 -25.46 -5.20 1.65
C LYS A 50 -24.33 -6.21 1.70
N THR A 51 -24.24 -7.05 0.67
CA THR A 51 -23.05 -7.86 0.41
C THR A 51 -22.07 -7.02 -0.40
N LEU A 52 -20.80 -7.03 0.01
CA LEU A 52 -19.73 -6.28 -0.61
C LEU A 52 -18.67 -7.26 -1.14
N HIS A 53 -18.24 -7.04 -2.38
CA HIS A 53 -16.98 -7.54 -2.88
C HIS A 53 -15.92 -6.44 -2.67
N ILE A 54 -14.90 -6.73 -1.86
CA ILE A 54 -13.85 -5.77 -1.53
C ILE A 54 -12.52 -6.25 -2.13
N GLU A 55 -11.98 -5.47 -3.06
CA GLU A 55 -10.59 -5.59 -3.54
C GLU A 55 -9.65 -4.80 -2.62
N LEU A 56 -8.66 -5.46 -2.04
CA LEU A 56 -7.70 -4.86 -1.11
C LEU A 56 -6.39 -4.49 -1.83
N ALA A 57 -5.81 -3.37 -1.42
CA ALA A 57 -4.45 -3.03 -1.81
C ALA A 57 -3.73 -2.29 -0.68
N CYS A 58 -2.50 -2.71 -0.40
CA CYS A 58 -1.60 -1.97 0.48
C CYS A 58 -0.43 -1.43 -0.36
N LYS A 59 -0.31 -0.09 -0.43
CA LYS A 59 0.61 0.57 -1.37
C LYS A 59 1.37 1.72 -0.72
N PHE A 60 2.58 1.93 -1.20
CA PHE A 60 3.45 3.04 -0.84
C PHE A 60 3.62 3.86 -2.11
N TYR A 61 3.33 5.16 -2.06
CA TYR A 61 3.43 6.05 -3.20
C TYR A 61 4.17 7.32 -2.84
N LEU A 62 5.00 7.79 -3.75
CA LEU A 62 5.73 9.05 -3.70
C LEU A 62 5.04 10.04 -4.63
N PHE A 63 4.86 11.28 -4.19
CA PHE A 63 4.28 12.34 -5.00
C PHE A 63 5.32 12.94 -5.95
N ASP A 64 5.08 12.89 -7.25
CA ASP A 64 5.91 13.55 -8.26
C ASP A 64 5.00 14.43 -9.14
N ASP A 65 5.06 15.75 -8.89
CA ASP A 65 4.18 16.73 -9.55
C ASP A 65 4.46 16.87 -11.06
N SER A 66 5.63 16.42 -11.51
CA SER A 66 5.99 16.41 -12.93
C SER A 66 5.24 15.34 -13.73
N LEU A 67 4.56 14.39 -13.06
CA LEU A 67 3.89 13.26 -13.69
C LEU A 67 2.43 13.55 -14.03
N GLY A 68 2.15 13.84 -15.30
CA GLY A 68 0.79 13.87 -15.85
C GLY A 68 -0.17 14.89 -15.17
N PRO A 69 -1.37 15.07 -15.72
CA PRO A 69 -2.28 16.11 -15.22
C PRO A 69 -3.13 15.66 -14.02
N LYS A 70 -3.33 14.36 -13.80
CA LYS A 70 -4.21 13.82 -12.76
C LYS A 70 -3.42 13.48 -11.50
N TYR A 71 -3.95 13.82 -10.32
CA TYR A 71 -3.35 13.43 -9.03
C TYR A 71 -3.04 11.93 -8.93
N THR A 72 -3.93 11.07 -9.42
CA THR A 72 -3.73 9.61 -9.45
C THR A 72 -2.49 9.18 -10.25
N ALA A 73 -2.09 9.92 -11.28
CA ALA A 73 -0.88 9.66 -12.05
C ALA A 73 0.40 10.21 -11.37
N LYS A 74 0.24 11.21 -10.48
CA LYS A 74 1.32 11.82 -9.69
C LYS A 74 1.80 10.96 -8.53
N TRP A 75 1.08 9.90 -8.19
CA TRP A 75 1.44 8.97 -7.12
C TRP A 75 2.14 7.74 -7.69
N ILE A 76 3.45 7.66 -7.53
CA ILE A 76 4.31 6.63 -8.11
C ILE A 76 4.98 5.76 -7.05
N GLY A 77 5.10 4.46 -7.28
CA GLY A 77 5.76 3.56 -6.35
C GLY A 77 7.24 3.94 -6.17
N PRO A 78 7.88 3.67 -5.01
CA PRO A 78 9.24 4.15 -4.72
C PRO A 78 10.31 3.80 -5.76
N ASN A 79 10.10 2.69 -6.49
CA ASN A 79 10.99 2.21 -7.54
C ASN A 79 10.47 2.49 -8.97
N ARG A 80 9.48 3.37 -9.13
CA ARG A 80 8.85 3.72 -10.42
C ARG A 80 8.33 2.53 -11.24
N LYS A 81 7.74 1.53 -10.56
CA LYS A 81 7.21 0.30 -11.19
C LYS A 81 5.68 0.24 -11.29
N ASP A 82 5.00 1.15 -10.60
CA ASP A 82 3.55 1.23 -10.57
C ASP A 82 3.11 2.64 -10.16
N THR A 83 1.91 3.03 -10.58
CA THR A 83 1.23 4.26 -10.15
C THR A 83 -0.10 3.95 -9.47
N LEU A 84 -0.68 4.93 -8.77
CA LEU A 84 -2.04 4.81 -8.24
C LEU A 84 -3.07 4.69 -9.38
N GLN A 85 -2.89 5.46 -10.47
CA GLN A 85 -3.73 5.39 -11.66
C GLN A 85 -3.77 3.97 -12.24
N GLU A 86 -2.61 3.37 -12.52
CA GLU A 86 -2.53 2.00 -13.05
C GLU A 86 -3.17 0.97 -12.10
N LYS A 87 -3.06 1.15 -10.78
CA LYS A 87 -3.73 0.27 -9.82
C LYS A 87 -5.26 0.41 -9.88
N LEU A 88 -5.77 1.63 -9.97
CA LEU A 88 -7.20 1.90 -10.10
C LEU A 88 -7.75 1.34 -11.42
N ASP A 89 -7.04 1.56 -12.53
CA ASP A 89 -7.42 1.05 -13.85
C ASP A 89 -7.42 -0.48 -13.85
N LYS A 90 -6.38 -1.13 -13.29
CA LYS A 90 -6.35 -2.59 -13.15
C LYS A 90 -7.53 -3.13 -12.33
N VAL A 91 -7.91 -2.45 -11.24
CA VAL A 91 -9.07 -2.88 -10.45
C VAL A 91 -10.35 -2.76 -11.28
N LYS A 92 -10.56 -1.62 -11.93
CA LYS A 92 -11.76 -1.35 -12.74
C LYS A 92 -11.89 -2.27 -13.95
N GLU A 93 -10.79 -2.52 -14.66
CA GLU A 93 -10.79 -3.19 -15.97
C GLU A 93 -10.55 -4.70 -15.86
N LYS A 94 -9.96 -5.18 -14.76
CA LYS A 94 -9.65 -6.60 -14.59
C LYS A 94 -10.34 -7.20 -13.37
N GLN A 95 -10.11 -6.66 -12.19
CA GLN A 95 -10.58 -7.29 -10.94
C GLN A 95 -12.10 -7.21 -10.78
N PHE A 96 -12.69 -6.04 -10.99
CA PHE A 96 -14.14 -5.90 -10.86
C PHE A 96 -14.92 -6.74 -11.88
N PRO A 97 -14.52 -6.81 -13.16
CA PRO A 97 -15.16 -7.71 -14.12
C PRO A 97 -15.13 -9.20 -13.72
N LEU A 98 -14.13 -9.67 -12.95
CA LEU A 98 -14.07 -11.08 -12.52
C LEU A 98 -15.28 -11.53 -11.72
N LEU A 99 -15.93 -10.61 -10.98
CA LEU A 99 -17.15 -10.93 -10.24
C LEU A 99 -18.26 -11.49 -11.16
N TYR A 100 -18.31 -11.00 -12.41
CA TYR A 100 -19.33 -11.33 -13.40
C TYR A 100 -18.90 -12.42 -14.39
N ALA A 101 -17.74 -13.04 -14.19
CA ALA A 101 -17.34 -14.21 -14.98
C ALA A 101 -18.26 -15.41 -14.70
N SER A 102 -18.52 -16.23 -15.72
CA SER A 102 -19.33 -17.45 -15.60
C SER A 102 -18.81 -18.40 -14.52
N GLU A 103 -17.50 -18.49 -14.40
CA GLU A 103 -16.75 -19.34 -13.47
C GLU A 103 -16.99 -18.90 -12.02
N THR A 104 -17.16 -17.59 -11.79
CA THR A 104 -17.45 -17.02 -10.48
C THR A 104 -18.84 -17.40 -9.98
N ALA A 105 -19.81 -17.65 -10.86
CA ALA A 105 -21.17 -18.02 -10.49
C ALA A 105 -21.22 -19.34 -9.68
N VAL A 106 -20.29 -20.27 -9.94
CA VAL A 106 -20.18 -21.53 -9.18
C VAL A 106 -19.82 -21.23 -7.73
N ALA A 107 -18.79 -20.43 -7.50
CA ALA A 107 -18.35 -20.05 -6.16
C ALA A 107 -19.43 -19.25 -5.40
N LEU A 108 -20.12 -18.32 -6.07
CA LEU A 108 -21.19 -17.54 -5.45
C LEU A 108 -22.40 -18.42 -5.06
N LYS A 109 -22.73 -19.43 -5.87
CA LYS A 109 -23.82 -20.37 -5.57
C LYS A 109 -23.55 -21.21 -4.32
N GLU A 110 -22.33 -21.69 -4.15
CA GLU A 110 -21.92 -22.42 -2.94
C GLU A 110 -22.02 -21.55 -1.68
N LEU A 111 -21.72 -20.26 -1.81
CA LEU A 111 -21.86 -19.26 -0.75
C LEU A 111 -23.29 -18.74 -0.57
N GLN A 112 -24.24 -19.18 -1.41
CA GLN A 112 -25.64 -18.72 -1.43
C GLN A 112 -25.77 -17.19 -1.63
N LEU A 113 -24.87 -16.60 -2.42
CA LEU A 113 -24.85 -15.17 -2.71
C LEU A 113 -25.44 -14.89 -4.10
N ASN A 114 -26.32 -13.89 -4.17
CA ASN A 114 -26.85 -13.38 -5.42
C ASN A 114 -25.95 -12.28 -5.98
N ILE A 115 -25.37 -12.48 -7.16
CA ILE A 115 -24.48 -11.51 -7.80
C ILE A 115 -25.10 -10.12 -7.98
N ALA A 116 -26.42 -10.05 -8.22
CA ALA A 116 -27.14 -8.79 -8.40
C ALA A 116 -27.21 -7.93 -7.13
N GLU A 117 -26.90 -8.52 -5.96
CA GLU A 117 -26.93 -7.88 -4.66
C GLU A 117 -25.53 -7.54 -4.11
N ILE A 118 -24.48 -7.86 -4.87
CA ILE A 118 -23.09 -7.62 -4.48
C ILE A 118 -22.65 -6.25 -5.00
N GLU A 119 -22.29 -5.36 -4.08
CA GLU A 119 -21.66 -4.07 -4.40
C GLU A 119 -20.13 -4.20 -4.40
N GLN A 120 -19.47 -3.64 -5.41
CA GLN A 120 -18.02 -3.71 -5.53
C GLN A 120 -17.36 -2.48 -4.93
N GLN A 121 -16.35 -2.71 -4.09
CA GLN A 121 -15.56 -1.68 -3.45
C GLN A 121 -14.08 -1.99 -3.58
N VAL A 122 -13.27 -0.94 -3.56
CA VAL A 122 -11.81 -1.06 -3.46
C VAL A 122 -11.34 -0.40 -2.19
N CYS A 123 -10.55 -1.12 -1.40
CA CYS A 123 -9.88 -0.60 -0.21
C CYS A 123 -8.39 -0.43 -0.51
N ILE A 124 -7.98 0.79 -0.85
CA ILE A 124 -6.55 1.11 -1.04
C ILE A 124 -6.00 1.73 0.24
N LYS A 125 -5.34 0.94 1.08
CA LYS A 125 -4.54 1.45 2.18
C LYS A 125 -3.22 1.97 1.62
N SER A 126 -3.16 3.28 1.43
CA SER A 126 -1.97 3.96 0.92
C SER A 126 -1.16 4.64 2.02
N PHE A 127 0.16 4.62 1.85
CA PHE A 127 1.13 5.37 2.63
C PHE A 127 1.79 6.35 1.67
N LEU A 128 1.43 7.63 1.79
CA LEU A 128 1.87 8.66 0.86
C LEU A 128 3.09 9.40 1.40
N PHE A 129 4.02 9.69 0.51
CA PHE A 129 5.25 10.41 0.83
C PHE A 129 5.42 11.57 -0.14
N LEU A 130 5.79 12.73 0.40
CA LEU A 130 5.97 13.96 -0.37
C LEU A 130 7.46 14.27 -0.56
N PRO A 131 7.86 15.05 -1.57
CA PRO A 131 9.20 15.62 -1.58
C PRO A 131 9.46 16.35 -0.26
N LYS A 132 10.69 16.26 0.29
CA LYS A 132 11.04 16.74 1.64
C LYS A 132 10.55 18.15 1.98
N TYR A 133 10.52 19.06 1.01
CA TYR A 133 10.12 20.46 1.20
C TYR A 133 8.77 20.81 0.55
N PHE A 134 7.98 19.81 0.17
CA PHE A 134 6.68 20.03 -0.45
C PHE A 134 5.60 20.37 0.59
N ASN A 135 4.80 21.38 0.28
CA ASN A 135 3.72 21.84 1.16
C ASN A 135 2.47 20.97 0.99
N LYS A 136 2.14 20.14 2.00
CA LYS A 136 1.04 19.16 1.91
C LYS A 136 -0.33 19.81 1.66
N GLU A 137 -0.50 21.07 2.08
CA GLU A 137 -1.71 21.87 1.97
C GLU A 137 -2.07 22.19 0.50
N GLN A 138 -1.13 21.98 -0.43
CA GLN A 138 -1.39 22.06 -1.87
C GLN A 138 -2.18 20.85 -2.41
N LEU A 139 -2.22 19.74 -1.67
CA LEU A 139 -2.96 18.54 -2.06
C LEU A 139 -4.42 18.62 -1.62
N PRO A 140 -5.34 17.92 -2.31
CA PRO A 140 -6.68 17.66 -1.80
C PRO A 140 -6.64 17.03 -0.40
N GLU A 141 -7.57 17.42 0.48
CA GLU A 141 -7.63 17.03 1.89
C GLU A 141 -7.52 15.51 2.10
N TYR A 142 -8.23 14.72 1.30
CA TYR A 142 -8.21 13.26 1.39
C TYR A 142 -6.83 12.63 1.11
N TYR A 143 -5.96 13.29 0.35
CA TYR A 143 -4.56 12.84 0.22
C TYR A 143 -3.72 13.27 1.41
N GLN A 144 -3.96 14.45 1.98
CA GLN A 144 -3.21 14.97 3.12
C GLN A 144 -3.28 14.01 4.31
N GLU A 145 -4.46 13.45 4.59
CA GLU A 145 -4.68 12.47 5.66
C GLU A 145 -3.91 11.16 5.48
N CYS A 146 -3.51 10.86 4.24
CA CYS A 146 -2.76 9.67 3.89
C CYS A 146 -1.24 9.91 3.83
N VAL A 147 -0.78 11.15 4.00
CA VAL A 147 0.66 11.50 4.04
C VAL A 147 1.25 11.05 5.36
N VAL A 148 2.32 10.28 5.27
CA VAL A 148 2.98 9.68 6.44
C VAL A 148 4.46 9.97 6.52
N GLY A 149 5.05 10.65 5.53
CA GLY A 149 6.48 10.92 5.50
C GLY A 149 6.89 11.67 4.24
N THR A 150 8.20 11.72 4.02
CA THR A 150 8.78 12.43 2.88
C THR A 150 9.67 11.54 2.01
N TYR A 151 10.26 12.07 0.96
CA TYR A 151 11.34 11.42 0.25
C TYR A 151 12.33 12.45 -0.30
N LEU A 152 13.55 11.99 -0.55
CA LEU A 152 14.63 12.77 -1.14
C LEU A 152 15.51 11.88 -2.04
N PRO A 153 16.21 12.45 -3.04
CA PRO A 153 17.20 11.71 -3.82
C PRO A 153 18.42 11.38 -2.97
N PHE A 154 19.13 10.30 -3.32
CA PHE A 154 20.35 9.88 -2.61
C PHE A 154 21.42 10.97 -2.56
N SER A 155 21.50 11.84 -3.58
CA SER A 155 22.41 13.00 -3.61
C SER A 155 22.17 14.00 -2.47
N GLU A 156 20.97 14.02 -1.90
CA GLU A 156 20.60 14.90 -0.79
C GLU A 156 20.64 14.18 0.56
N PHE A 157 20.98 12.89 0.61
CA PHE A 157 20.94 12.11 1.85
C PHE A 157 21.91 12.64 2.91
N ASP A 158 23.01 13.26 2.50
CA ASP A 158 23.96 13.93 3.40
C ASP A 158 23.36 15.11 4.17
N THR A 159 22.24 15.67 3.70
CA THR A 159 21.50 16.70 4.45
C THR A 159 20.78 16.15 5.69
N GLU A 160 20.69 14.81 5.83
CA GLU A 160 20.09 14.17 7.01
C GLU A 160 21.08 13.98 8.16
N GLU A 161 22.38 14.15 7.92
CA GLU A 161 23.41 13.92 8.92
C GLU A 161 23.20 14.79 10.16
N SER A 162 23.20 14.15 11.32
CA SER A 162 23.12 14.84 12.61
C SER A 162 23.79 14.00 13.68
N SER A 163 24.55 14.66 14.57
CA SER A 163 25.39 13.98 15.57
C SER A 163 24.60 13.22 16.64
N ASP A 164 23.33 13.58 16.85
CA ASP A 164 22.41 12.95 17.80
C ASP A 164 21.29 12.15 17.11
N ALA A 165 21.38 11.94 15.79
CA ALA A 165 20.41 11.16 15.03
C ALA A 165 20.84 9.69 14.89
N GLN A 166 19.88 8.79 15.01
CA GLN A 166 20.03 7.38 14.69
C GLN A 166 19.11 7.01 13.52
N PHE A 167 19.52 6.03 12.72
CA PHE A 167 18.82 5.65 11.49
C PHE A 167 18.47 4.18 11.47
N ALA A 168 17.28 3.82 10.98
CA ALA A 168 16.88 2.44 10.75
C ALA A 168 16.46 2.26 9.28
N ILE A 169 16.89 1.16 8.66
CA ILE A 169 16.61 0.83 7.26
C ILE A 169 15.94 -0.55 7.22
N PRO A 170 14.63 -0.63 7.58
CA PRO A 170 13.94 -1.90 7.65
C PRO A 170 13.78 -2.54 6.27
N ASP A 171 13.76 -3.87 6.26
CA ASP A 171 13.41 -4.63 5.07
C ASP A 171 11.97 -4.34 4.65
N LYS A 172 11.67 -4.57 3.36
CA LYS A 172 10.31 -4.37 2.81
C LYS A 172 9.22 -5.16 3.56
N LYS A 173 9.56 -6.27 4.23
CA LYS A 173 8.63 -7.06 5.04
C LYS A 173 8.28 -6.41 6.38
N GLN A 174 9.02 -5.38 6.80
CA GLN A 174 8.88 -4.69 8.07
C GLN A 174 8.26 -3.30 7.91
N TRP A 175 7.95 -2.84 6.69
CA TRP A 175 7.41 -1.49 6.44
C TRP A 175 6.03 -1.23 7.06
N LEU A 176 5.29 -2.28 7.46
CA LEU A 176 4.03 -2.16 8.18
C LEU A 176 4.20 -2.14 9.70
N LEU A 177 5.42 -2.39 10.21
CA LEU A 177 5.69 -2.36 11.64
C LEU A 177 5.68 -0.92 12.16
N SER A 178 5.31 -0.78 13.43
CA SER A 178 5.41 0.49 14.12
C SER A 178 6.88 0.86 14.36
N PRO A 179 7.25 2.15 14.41
CA PRO A 179 8.63 2.57 14.65
C PRO A 179 9.23 2.01 15.94
N GLU A 180 8.40 1.79 16.97
CA GLU A 180 8.80 1.22 18.26
C GLU A 180 9.24 -0.24 18.16
N SER A 181 8.83 -0.93 17.11
CA SER A 181 9.20 -2.33 16.84
C SER A 181 10.56 -2.45 16.12
N LEU A 182 11.17 -1.33 15.73
CA LEU A 182 12.48 -1.30 15.05
C LEU A 182 13.60 -1.41 16.08
N THR A 183 14.41 -2.46 15.96
CA THR A 183 15.52 -2.74 16.90
C THR A 183 16.86 -2.23 16.40
N ASP A 184 17.07 -2.22 15.08
CA ASP A 184 18.38 -1.99 14.49
C ASP A 184 18.53 -0.51 14.10
N TRP A 185 19.21 0.25 14.96
CA TRP A 185 19.49 1.66 14.79
C TRP A 185 21.00 1.87 14.57
N PHE A 186 21.32 2.65 13.56
CA PHE A 186 22.67 2.86 13.04
C PHE A 186 23.08 4.33 13.13
N SER A 187 24.38 4.58 13.15
CA SER A 187 24.93 5.91 12.88
C SER A 187 24.62 6.35 11.44
N PHE A 188 24.78 7.65 11.15
CA PHE A 188 24.61 8.16 9.80
C PHE A 188 25.56 7.47 8.79
N SER A 189 26.83 7.25 9.16
CA SER A 189 27.81 6.61 8.27
C SER A 189 27.40 5.19 7.90
N GLU A 190 27.01 4.37 8.88
CA GLU A 190 26.54 3.00 8.64
C GLU A 190 25.24 2.97 7.81
N ALA A 191 24.33 3.91 8.07
CA ALA A 191 23.10 4.06 7.31
C ALA A 191 23.38 4.44 5.85
N LYS A 192 24.31 5.36 5.60
CA LYS A 192 24.72 5.80 4.27
C LYS A 192 25.31 4.66 3.44
N GLU A 193 26.15 3.81 4.03
CA GLU A 193 26.67 2.61 3.35
C GLU A 193 25.55 1.65 2.94
N ARG A 194 24.61 1.38 3.86
CA ARG A 194 23.46 0.50 3.62
C ARG A 194 22.54 1.06 2.52
N VAL A 195 22.20 2.33 2.61
CA VAL A 195 21.38 3.04 1.61
C VAL A 195 22.10 3.00 0.26
N SER A 196 23.39 3.35 0.21
CA SER A 196 24.20 3.32 -1.02
C SER A 196 24.16 1.94 -1.71
N SER A 197 24.31 0.85 -0.95
CA SER A 197 24.22 -0.52 -1.48
C SER A 197 22.86 -0.85 -2.11
N LEU A 198 21.77 -0.31 -1.56
CA LEU A 198 20.41 -0.48 -2.09
C LEU A 198 20.17 0.39 -3.32
N ILE A 199 20.63 1.63 -3.29
CA ILE A 199 20.55 2.58 -4.40
C ILE A 199 21.31 2.04 -5.63
N ALA A 200 22.50 1.46 -5.44
CA ALA A 200 23.26 0.79 -6.51
C ALA A 200 22.49 -0.36 -7.17
N LYS A 201 21.53 -0.96 -6.45
CA LYS A 201 20.63 -2.03 -6.93
C LYS A 201 19.29 -1.49 -7.46
N LYS A 202 19.17 -0.17 -7.66
CA LYS A 202 17.93 0.54 -8.02
C LYS A 202 16.76 0.19 -7.09
N LYS A 203 17.05 0.15 -5.78
CA LYS A 203 16.05 -0.01 -4.73
C LYS A 203 16.03 1.27 -3.89
N SER A 204 14.87 1.90 -3.80
CA SER A 204 14.61 3.04 -2.93
C SER A 204 14.21 2.54 -1.53
N PRO A 205 15.11 2.56 -0.52
CA PRO A 205 14.79 2.13 0.84
C PRO A 205 13.86 3.10 1.57
N LEU A 206 13.03 2.55 2.44
CA LEU A 206 12.40 3.31 3.53
C LEU A 206 13.43 3.45 4.66
N VAL A 207 13.62 4.68 5.11
CA VAL A 207 14.56 5.05 6.17
C VAL A 207 13.78 5.72 7.28
N TYR A 208 14.11 5.38 8.52
CA TYR A 208 13.63 6.04 9.71
C TYR A 208 14.79 6.82 10.31
N LYS A 209 14.53 8.04 10.76
CA LYS A 209 15.48 8.87 11.50
C LYS A 209 14.88 9.18 12.85
N LYS A 210 15.62 8.88 13.91
CA LYS A 210 15.26 9.18 15.28
C LYS A 210 16.20 10.25 15.83
N GLN A 211 15.65 11.38 16.23
CA GLN A 211 16.40 12.49 16.80
C GLN A 211 15.57 13.15 17.90
N LYS A 212 16.16 13.32 19.10
CA LYS A 212 15.50 13.96 20.26
C LYS A 212 14.11 13.38 20.59
N GLY A 213 13.95 12.06 20.41
CA GLY A 213 12.68 11.35 20.67
C GLY A 213 11.64 11.44 19.54
N ILE A 214 11.90 12.23 18.50
CA ILE A 214 11.06 12.32 17.31
C ILE A 214 11.54 11.27 16.31
N VAL A 215 10.60 10.51 15.73
CA VAL A 215 10.89 9.57 14.65
C VAL A 215 10.22 10.05 13.37
N GLU A 216 11.05 10.35 12.38
CA GLU A 216 10.64 10.67 11.02
C GLU A 216 10.87 9.45 10.14
N LYS A 217 10.06 9.31 9.08
CA LYS A 217 10.26 8.29 8.06
C LYS A 217 10.22 8.88 6.67
N PHE A 218 11.13 8.43 5.83
CA PHE A 218 11.26 8.92 4.47
C PHE A 218 11.85 7.87 3.53
N PHE A 219 11.59 8.02 2.24
CA PHE A 219 12.28 7.24 1.22
C PHE A 219 13.55 7.96 0.76
N VAL A 220 14.61 7.19 0.51
CA VAL A 220 15.75 7.65 -0.28
C VAL A 220 15.64 7.04 -1.67
N VAL A 221 15.58 7.87 -2.72
CA VAL A 221 15.36 7.40 -4.09
C VAL A 221 16.64 7.43 -4.93
N TRP A 222 16.73 6.51 -5.91
CA TRP A 222 17.89 6.39 -6.81
C TRP A 222 17.76 7.21 -8.10
N TRP A 223 16.59 7.77 -8.34
CA TRP A 223 16.22 8.50 -9.55
C TRP A 223 16.11 9.99 -9.29
#